data_AF-A0A5E4Q820-F1
#
_entry.id   AF-A0A5E4Q820-F1
#
_cell.length_a   1.000
_cell.length_b   1.000
_cell.length_c   1.000
_cell.angle_alpha   90.00
_cell.angle_beta   90.00
_cell.angle_gamma   90.00
#
_symmetry.space_group_name_H-M   'P 1'
#
loop_
_entity.id
_entity.type
_entity.pdbx_description
1 polymer ?
#
loop_
_entity_poly.entity_id
_entity_poly.type
_entity_poly.pdbx_seq_one_letter_code
_entity_poly.pdbx_strand_id
1 'polypeptide(L)'
;MPKVPPTKNPHDDIKYHLVHKGSEPGCYQLHRPSVCRLKFPATKRPIHKCEIPKHEYTLVPQVGGWRELLVPKTEPNFYPAVMHKNEFDRLKKQAKIVSQDETLAAMHAQEAAVQKAAKESEMRKQRLKEKLKPQPGAEAASAADAELEGPDQTAHTLSRAERAKIVQPHHPGLQMSRHSRCSNRRDGTYQEGNGRGATKENRQAAVRRAEEEEERRHELRLQNLAA
;
A
#
# COMPACT_ATOMS: atom_id res chain seq x y z
N MET A 1 -38.01 -40.21 2.49
CA MET A 1 -36.72 -39.70 2.98
C MET A 1 -35.62 -40.18 2.04
N PRO A 2 -34.85 -39.29 1.39
CA PRO A 2 -33.77 -39.73 0.52
C PRO A 2 -32.71 -40.45 1.37
N LYS A 3 -32.41 -41.70 1.00
CA LYS A 3 -31.35 -42.50 1.62
C LYS A 3 -30.02 -41.77 1.40
N VAL A 4 -29.46 -41.22 2.47
CA VAL A 4 -28.08 -40.74 2.48
C VAL A 4 -27.20 -41.95 2.11
N PRO A 5 -26.43 -41.91 1.02
CA PRO A 5 -25.55 -43.02 0.67
C PRO A 5 -24.57 -43.24 1.84
N PRO A 6 -24.23 -44.51 2.17
CA PRO A 6 -23.25 -44.78 3.21
C PRO A 6 -21.97 -44.03 2.86
N THR A 7 -21.59 -43.07 3.71
CA THR A 7 -20.30 -42.40 3.62
C THR A 7 -19.24 -43.50 3.60
N LYS A 8 -18.48 -43.58 2.50
CA LYS A 8 -17.35 -44.51 2.39
C LYS A 8 -16.54 -44.40 3.66
N ASN A 9 -16.21 -45.54 4.27
CA ASN A 9 -15.41 -45.51 5.49
C ASN A 9 -14.11 -44.76 5.15
N PRO A 10 -13.75 -43.71 5.92
CA PRO A 10 -12.57 -42.90 5.64
C PRO A 10 -11.25 -43.68 5.84
N HIS A 11 -11.34 -44.98 6.03
CA HIS A 11 -10.27 -45.92 6.33
C HIS A 11 -9.95 -46.86 5.17
N ASP A 12 -10.70 -46.82 4.07
CA ASP A 12 -10.58 -47.79 2.98
C ASP A 12 -9.41 -47.48 2.02
N ASP A 13 -9.01 -46.21 1.88
CA ASP A 13 -7.95 -45.78 0.93
C ASP A 13 -6.57 -45.54 1.57
N ILE A 14 -6.40 -45.87 2.86
CA ILE A 14 -5.16 -45.59 3.59
C ILE A 14 -4.15 -46.73 3.39
N LYS A 15 -3.01 -46.44 2.73
CA LYS A 15 -2.00 -47.44 2.30
C LYS A 15 -1.53 -48.41 3.39
N TYR A 16 -1.44 -48.00 4.65
CA TYR A 16 -0.99 -48.85 5.76
C TYR A 16 -2.09 -49.73 6.38
N HIS A 17 -3.34 -49.61 5.94
CA HIS A 17 -4.46 -50.47 6.40
C HIS A 17 -4.50 -51.84 5.70
N LEU A 18 -3.73 -51.99 4.62
CA LEU A 18 -3.62 -53.19 3.80
C LEU A 18 -2.56 -54.19 4.30
N VAL A 19 -1.82 -53.85 5.36
CA VAL A 19 -0.77 -54.73 5.92
C VAL A 19 -1.42 -55.91 6.66
N HIS A 20 -1.10 -57.14 6.25
CA HIS A 20 -1.59 -58.37 6.86
C HIS A 20 -0.73 -58.82 8.05
N LYS A 21 -1.35 -59.52 9.00
CA LYS A 21 -0.67 -60.04 10.19
C LYS A 21 0.23 -61.20 9.82
N GLY A 22 1.52 -61.13 10.18
CA GLY A 22 2.40 -62.30 10.30
C GLY A 22 2.22 -62.98 11.66
N SER A 23 2.62 -64.24 11.79
CA SER A 23 2.44 -65.01 13.03
C SER A 23 3.72 -65.11 13.88
N GLU A 24 4.82 -64.45 13.48
CA GLU A 24 6.13 -64.68 14.09
C GLU A 24 6.44 -63.69 15.23
N PRO A 25 7.02 -64.16 16.35
CA PRO A 25 7.51 -63.31 17.43
C PRO A 25 8.68 -62.44 16.94
N GLY A 26 8.56 -61.12 17.11
CA GLY A 26 9.51 -60.12 16.60
C GLY A 26 8.97 -59.25 15.46
N CYS A 27 7.81 -59.58 14.89
CA CYS A 27 7.14 -58.71 13.93
C CYS A 27 6.35 -57.59 14.64
N TYR A 28 6.88 -56.38 14.67
CA TYR A 28 6.10 -55.18 15.01
C TYR A 28 5.07 -54.92 13.91
N GLN A 29 3.84 -55.40 14.09
CA GLN A 29 2.77 -55.21 13.11
C GLN A 29 1.93 -53.98 13.44
N LEU A 30 1.69 -53.14 12.43
CA LEU A 30 0.64 -52.14 12.50
C LEU A 30 -0.72 -52.86 12.51
N HIS A 31 -1.44 -52.76 13.63
CA HIS A 31 -2.82 -53.21 13.70
C HIS A 31 -3.74 -52.17 13.03
N ARG A 32 -4.85 -52.65 12.45
CA ARG A 32 -5.88 -51.76 11.90
C ARG A 32 -6.48 -50.89 13.02
N PRO A 33 -6.88 -49.63 12.74
CA PRO A 33 -7.50 -48.77 13.75
C PRO A 33 -8.74 -49.36 14.40
N SER A 34 -9.50 -50.20 13.69
CA SER A 34 -10.66 -50.92 14.22
C SER A 34 -10.32 -51.93 15.33
N VAL A 35 -9.09 -52.42 15.35
CA VAL A 35 -8.57 -53.42 16.31
C VAL A 35 -7.82 -52.74 17.47
N CYS A 36 -7.68 -51.40 17.42
CA CYS A 36 -6.98 -50.66 18.45
C CYS A 36 -7.76 -50.70 19.78
N ARG A 37 -7.10 -51.20 20.83
CA ARG A 37 -7.64 -51.15 22.20
C ARG A 37 -7.53 -49.75 22.80
N LEU A 38 -6.57 -48.95 22.33
CA LEU A 38 -6.33 -47.61 22.82
C LEU A 38 -7.23 -46.62 22.07
N LYS A 39 -8.20 -46.06 22.79
CA LYS A 39 -9.15 -45.07 22.29
C LYS A 39 -8.99 -43.76 23.07
N PHE A 40 -9.22 -42.62 22.42
CA PHE A 40 -9.29 -41.34 23.12
C PHE A 40 -10.43 -41.36 24.15
N PRO A 41 -10.19 -40.96 25.42
CA PRO A 41 -11.23 -40.94 26.44
C PRO A 41 -12.43 -40.07 26.08
N ALA A 42 -12.19 -38.92 25.45
CA ALA A 42 -13.23 -37.93 25.13
C ALA A 42 -14.11 -38.33 23.93
N THR A 43 -13.53 -38.90 22.87
CA THR A 43 -14.24 -39.19 21.61
C THR A 43 -14.49 -40.68 21.36
N LYS A 44 -13.92 -41.56 22.21
CA LYS A 44 -13.91 -43.03 22.07
C LYS A 44 -13.38 -43.52 20.70
N ARG A 45 -12.71 -42.65 19.94
CA ARG A 45 -12.09 -42.96 18.64
C ARG A 45 -10.73 -43.63 18.83
N PRO A 46 -10.29 -44.51 17.92
CA PRO A 46 -8.94 -45.08 17.93
C PRO A 46 -7.87 -43.99 17.91
N ILE A 47 -6.73 -44.19 18.59
CA ILE A 47 -5.62 -43.21 18.66
C ILE A 47 -4.80 -43.12 17.36
N HIS A 48 -5.10 -43.96 16.37
CA HIS A 48 -4.37 -43.92 15.10
C HIS A 48 -4.59 -42.61 14.36
N LYS A 49 -3.48 -42.06 13.86
CA LYS A 49 -3.44 -40.87 12.99
C LYS A 49 -4.02 -41.22 11.62
N CYS A 50 -5.32 -41.48 11.56
CA CYS A 50 -6.06 -41.53 10.31
C CYS A 50 -5.93 -40.13 9.71
N GLU A 51 -5.54 -40.04 8.44
CA GLU A 51 -5.39 -38.76 7.76
C GLU A 51 -6.76 -38.10 7.64
N ILE A 52 -7.16 -37.38 8.69
CA ILE A 52 -8.35 -36.53 8.62
C ILE A 52 -8.00 -35.49 7.57
N PRO A 53 -8.86 -35.28 6.55
CA PRO A 53 -8.60 -34.26 5.55
C PRO A 53 -8.26 -32.94 6.26
N LYS A 54 -7.18 -32.28 5.82
CA LYS A 54 -6.65 -31.07 6.45
C LYS A 54 -7.68 -29.94 6.52
N HIS A 55 -8.71 -30.02 5.68
CA HIS A 55 -9.75 -29.03 5.54
C HIS A 55 -11.13 -29.69 5.51
N GLU A 56 -12.12 -29.02 6.08
CA GLU A 56 -13.52 -29.35 5.89
C GLU A 56 -14.06 -28.57 4.70
N TYR A 57 -14.71 -29.27 3.78
CA TYR A 57 -15.37 -28.70 2.63
C TYR A 57 -16.86 -28.62 2.92
N THR A 58 -17.41 -27.40 2.92
CA THR A 58 -18.84 -27.18 3.08
C THR A 58 -19.42 -26.78 1.73
N LEU A 59 -20.47 -27.50 1.30
CA LEU A 59 -21.17 -27.20 0.06
C LEU A 59 -22.09 -26.00 0.28
N VAL A 60 -21.82 -24.91 -0.44
CA VAL A 60 -22.67 -23.70 -0.43
C VAL A 60 -23.46 -23.66 -1.74
N PRO A 61 -24.78 -23.49 -1.70
CA PRO A 61 -25.58 -23.39 -2.92
C PRO A 61 -25.26 -22.11 -3.68
N GLN A 62 -25.08 -22.21 -5.00
CA GLN A 62 -24.89 -21.09 -5.91
C GLN A 62 -25.79 -21.27 -7.14
N VAL A 63 -26.12 -20.20 -7.86
CA VAL A 63 -27.03 -20.27 -9.01
C VAL A 63 -26.45 -21.23 -10.06
N GLY A 64 -27.11 -22.38 -10.23
CA GLY A 64 -26.69 -23.44 -11.15
C GLY A 64 -25.83 -24.57 -10.55
N GLY A 65 -25.57 -24.61 -9.24
CA GLY A 65 -24.84 -25.72 -8.63
C GLY A 65 -24.42 -25.54 -7.17
N TRP A 66 -23.48 -26.36 -6.73
CA TRP A 66 -22.88 -26.30 -5.39
C TRP A 66 -21.40 -25.96 -5.53
N ARG A 67 -20.91 -25.01 -4.73
CA ARG A 67 -19.47 -24.74 -4.61
C ARG A 67 -18.93 -25.34 -3.32
N GLU A 68 -17.77 -25.96 -3.39
CA GLU A 68 -17.02 -26.41 -2.20
C GLU A 68 -16.27 -25.22 -1.61
N LEU A 69 -16.68 -24.77 -0.43
CA LEU A 69 -15.95 -23.75 0.32
C LEU A 69 -15.05 -24.41 1.36
N LEU A 70 -13.81 -23.94 1.44
CA LEU A 70 -12.87 -24.30 2.48
C LEU A 70 -13.29 -23.63 3.79
N VAL A 71 -13.70 -24.41 4.79
CA VAL A 71 -14.08 -23.88 6.11
C VAL A 71 -13.09 -24.39 7.16
N PRO A 72 -12.57 -23.52 8.05
CA PRO A 72 -11.81 -23.96 9.22
C PRO A 72 -12.67 -24.85 10.11
N LYS A 73 -12.10 -25.96 10.60
CA LYS A 73 -12.83 -26.89 11.46
C LYS A 73 -13.25 -26.20 12.75
N THR A 74 -14.52 -26.38 13.12
CA THR A 74 -15.06 -25.91 14.39
C THR A 74 -14.73 -26.84 15.55
N GLU A 75 -14.49 -28.13 15.25
CA GLU A 75 -14.10 -29.12 16.25
C GLU A 75 -12.60 -29.07 16.58
N PRO A 76 -12.22 -29.22 17.87
CA PRO A 76 -10.82 -29.21 18.27
C PRO A 76 -10.07 -30.42 17.70
N ASN A 77 -8.85 -30.20 17.21
CA ASN A 77 -7.99 -31.30 16.79
C ASN A 77 -7.48 -32.07 18.02
N PHE A 78 -7.90 -33.32 18.17
CA PHE A 78 -7.53 -34.19 19.29
C PHE A 78 -6.13 -34.79 19.18
N TYR A 79 -5.48 -34.69 18.02
CA TYR A 79 -4.16 -35.26 17.79
C TYR A 79 -3.06 -34.23 18.04
N PRO A 80 -1.97 -34.61 18.72
CA PRO A 80 -0.82 -33.72 18.87
C PRO A 80 -0.27 -33.36 17.48
N ALA A 81 -0.23 -32.06 17.19
CA ALA A 81 0.46 -31.56 16.02
C ALA A 81 1.97 -31.74 16.27
N VAL A 82 2.60 -32.64 15.51
CA VAL A 82 4.06 -32.74 15.50
C VAL A 82 4.58 -31.54 14.73
N MET A 83 5.07 -30.54 15.45
CA MET A 83 5.71 -29.35 14.89
C MET A 83 7.22 -29.47 14.95
N HIS A 84 7.92 -28.84 14.01
CA HIS A 84 9.38 -28.80 14.05
C HIS A 84 9.85 -27.94 15.23
N LYS A 85 10.91 -28.38 15.92
CA LYS A 85 11.47 -27.67 17.08
C LYS A 85 11.79 -26.20 16.79
N ASN A 86 12.32 -25.91 15.60
CA ASN A 86 12.64 -24.56 15.17
C ASN A 86 11.40 -23.65 15.09
N GLU A 87 10.28 -24.20 14.62
CA GLU A 87 9.02 -23.47 14.53
C GLU A 87 8.41 -23.24 15.91
N PHE A 88 8.52 -24.25 16.80
CA PHE A 88 8.12 -24.12 18.20
C PHE A 88 8.90 -23.01 18.91
N ASP A 89 10.23 -23.00 18.78
CA ASP A 89 11.06 -21.99 19.43
C ASP A 89 10.79 -20.58 18.86
N ARG A 90 10.49 -20.47 17.56
CA ARG A 90 10.06 -19.20 16.96
C ARG A 90 8.75 -18.72 17.56
N LEU A 91 7.73 -19.57 17.59
CA LEU A 91 6.40 -19.23 18.12
C LEU A 91 6.47 -18.93 19.62
N LYS A 92 7.30 -19.66 20.38
CA LYS A 92 7.53 -19.41 21.80
C LYS A 92 8.16 -18.04 22.05
N LYS A 93 9.10 -17.60 21.20
CA LYS A 93 9.66 -16.24 21.27
C LYS A 93 8.63 -15.16 20.96
N GLN A 94 7.75 -15.40 19.99
CA GLN A 94 6.68 -14.46 19.61
C GLN A 94 5.57 -14.40 20.66
N ALA A 95 5.24 -15.53 21.29
CA ALA A 95 4.21 -15.64 22.31
C ALA A 95 4.69 -15.24 23.71
N LYS A 96 5.98 -14.91 23.90
CA LYS A 96 6.47 -14.39 25.18
C LYS A 96 5.79 -13.04 25.45
N ILE A 97 4.81 -13.04 26.35
CA ILE A 97 4.16 -11.83 26.84
C ILE A 97 5.20 -11.06 27.64
N VAL A 98 5.55 -9.87 27.15
CA VAL A 98 6.50 -8.99 27.84
C VAL A 98 5.79 -8.40 29.07
N SER A 99 6.39 -8.57 30.24
CA SER A 99 5.88 -7.98 31.49
C SER A 99 6.15 -6.47 31.55
N GLN A 100 5.39 -5.73 32.36
CA GLN A 100 5.58 -4.28 32.51
C GLN A 100 7.00 -3.93 32.98
N ASP A 101 7.54 -4.70 33.92
CA ASP A 101 8.91 -4.49 34.44
C ASP A 101 9.98 -4.70 33.36
N GLU A 102 9.82 -5.69 32.48
CA GLU A 102 10.72 -5.90 31.34
C GLU A 102 10.67 -4.74 30.34
N THR A 103 9.49 -4.12 30.14
CA THR A 103 9.38 -2.95 29.27
C THR A 103 10.08 -1.73 29.86
N LEU A 104 9.91 -1.46 31.17
CA LEU A 104 10.58 -0.37 31.85
C LEU A 104 12.10 -0.55 31.86
N ALA A 105 12.58 -1.77 32.11
CA ALA A 105 14.00 -2.08 32.04
C ALA A 105 14.57 -1.86 30.63
N ALA A 106 13.82 -2.22 29.58
CA ALA A 106 14.22 -1.98 28.20
C ALA A 106 14.28 -0.48 27.86
N MET A 107 13.32 0.32 28.34
CA MET A 107 13.34 1.78 28.14
C MET A 107 14.53 2.43 28.84
N HIS A 108 14.79 2.09 30.11
CA HIS A 108 15.95 2.61 30.82
C HIS A 108 17.29 2.22 30.18
N ALA A 109 17.40 0.99 29.66
CA ALA A 109 18.60 0.56 28.94
C ALA A 109 18.79 1.38 27.65
N GLN A 110 17.72 1.68 26.93
CA GLN A 110 17.75 2.51 25.73
C GLN A 110 18.13 3.96 26.06
N GLU A 111 17.53 4.55 27.09
CA GLU A 111 17.86 5.90 27.56
C GLU A 111 19.32 5.99 27.99
N ALA A 112 19.82 5.00 28.74
CA ALA A 112 21.22 4.96 29.15
C ALA A 112 22.18 4.84 27.95
N ALA A 113 21.82 4.08 26.91
CA ALA A 113 22.61 3.97 25.68
C ALA A 113 22.63 5.31 24.92
N VAL A 114 21.48 5.99 24.81
CA VAL A 114 21.37 7.31 24.18
C VAL A 114 22.19 8.34 24.94
N GLN A 115 22.11 8.36 26.28
CA GLN A 115 22.91 9.26 27.11
C GLN A 115 24.41 9.03 26.97
N LYS A 116 24.86 7.76 26.88
CA LYS A 116 26.27 7.44 26.62
C LYS A 116 26.72 7.97 25.26
N ALA A 117 25.95 7.69 24.21
CA ALA A 117 26.25 8.16 22.86
C ALA A 117 26.25 9.70 22.76
N ALA A 118 25.34 10.38 23.47
CA ALA A 118 25.29 11.83 23.55
C ALA A 118 26.53 12.40 24.24
N LYS A 119 26.92 11.87 25.39
CA LYS A 119 28.13 12.28 26.12
C LYS A 119 29.40 12.09 25.28
N GLU A 120 29.53 10.96 24.59
CA GLU A 120 30.65 10.70 23.69
C GLU A 120 30.70 11.69 22.52
N SER A 121 29.53 12.02 21.95
CA SER A 121 29.39 13.01 20.88
C SER A 121 29.75 14.41 21.36
N GLU A 122 29.31 14.80 22.55
CA GLU A 122 29.64 16.09 23.17
C GLU A 122 31.13 16.22 23.45
N MET A 123 31.76 15.19 24.03
CA MET A 123 33.21 15.19 24.24
C MET A 123 33.97 15.31 22.92
N ARG A 124 33.50 14.65 21.85
CA ARG A 124 34.09 14.78 20.52
C ARG A 124 33.94 16.21 19.96
N LYS A 125 32.76 16.82 20.11
CA LYS A 125 32.50 18.20 19.68
C LYS A 125 33.37 19.20 20.44
N GLN A 126 33.51 19.04 21.76
CA GLN A 126 34.36 19.89 22.60
C GLN A 126 35.83 19.80 22.16
N ARG A 127 36.37 18.59 21.99
CA ARG A 127 37.74 18.37 21.49
C ARG A 127 37.98 18.99 20.11
N LEU A 128 36.98 18.98 19.24
CA LEU A 128 37.07 19.62 17.92
C LEU A 128 37.06 21.14 18.05
N LYS A 129 36.19 21.69 18.91
CA LYS A 129 36.09 23.12 19.18
C LYS A 129 37.38 23.70 19.75
N GLU A 130 38.04 22.98 20.67
CA GLU A 130 39.34 23.38 21.23
C GLU A 130 40.47 23.41 20.19
N LYS A 131 40.43 22.50 19.20
CA LYS A 131 41.46 22.39 18.15
C LYS A 131 41.24 23.37 16.99
N LEU A 132 40.00 23.80 16.77
CA LEU A 132 39.66 24.78 15.75
C LEU A 132 40.02 26.19 16.25
N LYS A 133 41.04 26.79 15.65
CA LYS A 133 41.29 28.24 15.82
C LYS A 133 40.11 29.00 15.17
N PRO A 134 39.61 30.08 15.80
CA PRO A 134 38.65 30.95 15.14
C PRO A 134 39.28 31.48 13.86
N GLN A 135 38.64 31.20 12.72
CA GLN A 135 39.03 31.76 11.43
C GLN A 135 38.73 33.27 11.47
N PRO A 136 39.73 34.15 11.25
CA PRO A 136 39.47 35.59 11.20
C PRO A 136 38.61 35.87 9.97
N GLY A 137 37.40 36.39 10.18
CA GLY A 137 36.41 36.68 9.14
C GLY A 137 35.15 35.81 9.13
N ALA A 138 35.05 34.80 10.00
CA ALA A 138 33.87 33.92 10.10
C ALA A 138 32.88 34.31 11.22
N GLU A 139 32.85 35.58 11.64
CA GLU A 139 31.95 36.05 12.71
C GLU A 139 30.48 36.14 12.30
N ALA A 140 30.14 35.93 11.01
CA ALA A 140 28.76 36.03 10.52
C ALA A 140 28.22 34.77 9.80
N ALA A 141 29.02 33.73 9.58
CA ALA A 141 28.58 32.49 8.92
C ALA A 141 28.55 31.32 9.91
N SER A 142 28.16 31.60 11.15
CA SER A 142 27.99 30.56 12.16
C SER A 142 26.79 29.69 11.78
N ALA A 143 26.87 28.40 12.09
CA ALA A 143 25.82 27.39 11.93
C ALA A 143 24.50 27.68 12.68
N ALA A 144 24.22 28.95 13.02
CA ALA A 144 22.90 29.44 13.38
C ALA A 144 21.92 29.27 12.21
N ASP A 145 22.32 29.46 10.95
CA ASP A 145 21.36 29.39 9.82
C ASP A 145 20.76 28.00 9.62
N ALA A 146 21.52 26.92 9.81
CA ALA A 146 21.00 25.55 9.65
C ALA A 146 20.05 25.13 10.79
N GLU A 147 20.26 25.63 12.01
CA GLU A 147 19.38 25.41 13.16
C GLU A 147 18.23 26.43 13.23
N LEU A 148 18.33 27.59 12.56
CA LEU A 148 17.25 28.58 12.40
C LEU A 148 16.28 28.16 11.29
N GLU A 149 16.77 27.45 10.27
CA GLU A 149 15.97 26.94 9.16
C GLU A 149 15.20 25.66 9.51
N GLY A 150 15.62 24.91 10.54
CA GLY A 150 14.86 23.76 11.06
C GLY A 150 13.46 24.13 11.61
N PRO A 151 13.34 25.13 12.49
CA PRO A 151 12.08 25.70 12.95
C PRO A 151 11.22 26.23 11.80
N ASP A 152 11.83 26.93 10.83
CA ASP A 152 11.10 27.49 9.67
C ASP A 152 10.59 26.39 8.73
N GLN A 153 11.37 25.33 8.48
CA GLN A 153 10.92 24.16 7.73
C GLN A 153 9.79 23.42 8.47
N THR A 154 9.89 23.30 9.79
CA THR A 154 8.86 22.67 10.61
C THR A 154 7.57 23.50 10.59
N ALA A 155 7.67 24.82 10.77
CA ALA A 155 6.54 25.74 10.68
C ALA A 155 5.90 25.73 9.28
N HIS A 156 6.72 25.68 8.22
CA HIS A 156 6.24 25.57 6.84
C HIS A 156 5.53 24.24 6.58
N THR A 157 6.04 23.12 7.09
CA THR A 157 5.38 21.80 6.93
C THR A 157 4.04 21.73 7.66
N LEU A 158 3.94 22.28 8.88
CA LEU A 158 2.69 22.37 9.64
C LEU A 158 1.68 23.29 8.93
N SER A 159 2.10 24.48 8.51
CA SER A 159 1.28 25.42 7.73
C SER A 159 0.76 24.78 6.44
N ARG A 160 1.60 24.00 5.76
CA ARG A 160 1.22 23.26 4.55
C ARG A 160 0.22 22.14 4.85
N ALA A 161 0.38 21.41 5.96
CA ALA A 161 -0.54 20.36 6.38
C ALA A 161 -1.93 20.93 6.74
N GLU A 162 -1.97 22.08 7.42
CA GLU A 162 -3.23 22.79 7.71
C GLU A 162 -3.92 23.26 6.43
N ARG A 163 -3.17 23.87 5.51
CA ARG A 163 -3.70 24.25 4.18
C ARG A 163 -4.21 23.04 3.40
N ALA A 164 -3.54 21.90 3.48
CA ALA A 164 -3.96 20.66 2.81
C ALA A 164 -5.28 20.10 3.38
N LYS A 165 -5.54 20.26 4.69
CA LYS A 165 -6.83 19.89 5.30
C LYS A 165 -7.99 20.75 4.80
N ILE A 166 -7.74 22.03 4.53
CA ILE A 166 -8.75 22.98 4.02
C ILE A 166 -8.99 22.73 2.51
N VAL A 167 -7.93 22.44 1.76
CA VAL A 167 -7.98 22.15 0.31
C VAL A 167 -8.38 20.67 0.09
N GLN A 168 -9.61 20.32 0.48
CA GLN A 168 -10.21 19.07 0.03
C GLN A 168 -10.72 19.21 -1.42
N PRO A 169 -10.64 18.16 -2.27
CA PRO A 169 -11.02 18.24 -3.68
C PRO A 169 -12.50 18.61 -3.91
N HIS A 170 -13.34 18.45 -2.88
CA HIS A 170 -14.77 18.80 -2.90
C HIS A 170 -15.11 20.12 -2.21
N HIS A 171 -14.11 20.95 -1.83
CA HIS A 171 -14.39 22.24 -1.19
C HIS A 171 -15.11 23.19 -2.17
N PRO A 172 -16.26 23.79 -1.81
CA PRO A 172 -17.10 24.58 -2.72
C PRO A 172 -16.36 25.78 -3.33
N GLY A 173 -15.45 26.42 -2.59
CA GLY A 173 -14.62 27.53 -3.10
C GLY A 173 -13.67 27.13 -4.26
N LEU A 174 -13.17 25.89 -4.28
CA LEU A 174 -12.30 25.40 -5.36
C LEU A 174 -13.10 25.09 -6.64
N GLN A 175 -14.33 24.61 -6.51
CA GLN A 175 -15.23 24.36 -7.65
C GLN A 175 -15.62 25.67 -8.33
N MET A 176 -16.02 26.67 -7.55
CA MET A 176 -16.28 28.04 -8.03
C MET A 176 -15.08 28.63 -8.77
N SER A 177 -13.89 28.55 -8.18
CA SER A 177 -12.65 29.04 -8.79
C SER A 177 -12.28 28.30 -10.08
N ARG A 178 -12.52 26.98 -10.15
CA ARG A 178 -12.30 26.20 -11.38
C ARG A 178 -13.31 26.58 -12.46
N HIS A 179 -14.59 26.71 -12.10
CA HIS A 179 -15.64 27.09 -13.04
C HIS A 179 -15.39 28.48 -13.63
N SER A 180 -15.05 29.46 -12.78
CA SER A 180 -14.67 30.82 -13.21
C SER A 180 -13.46 30.80 -14.15
N ARG A 181 -12.40 30.04 -13.83
CA ARG A 181 -11.23 29.90 -14.72
C ARG A 181 -11.58 29.23 -16.05
N CYS A 182 -12.46 28.22 -16.05
CA CYS A 182 -12.94 27.57 -17.27
C CYS A 182 -13.87 28.47 -18.11
N SER A 183 -14.65 29.35 -17.48
CA SER A 183 -15.45 30.36 -18.19
C SER A 183 -14.54 31.38 -18.86
N ASN A 184 -13.64 32.02 -18.11
CA ASN A 184 -12.71 33.01 -18.65
C ASN A 184 -11.86 32.45 -19.80
N ARG A 185 -11.43 31.19 -19.70
CA ARG A 185 -10.68 30.53 -20.78
C ARG A 185 -11.54 30.33 -22.03
N ARG A 186 -12.81 29.91 -21.87
CA ARG A 186 -13.75 29.80 -23.00
C ARG A 186 -14.00 31.16 -23.64
N ASP A 187 -14.29 32.18 -22.84
CA ASP A 187 -14.56 33.52 -23.35
C ASP A 187 -13.36 34.10 -24.11
N GLY A 188 -12.14 33.89 -23.61
CA GLY A 188 -10.91 34.22 -24.33
C GLY A 188 -10.80 33.51 -25.69
N THR A 189 -11.07 32.19 -25.74
CA THR A 189 -11.06 31.45 -27.01
C THR A 189 -12.15 31.88 -27.99
N TYR A 190 -13.33 32.30 -27.50
CA TYR A 190 -14.40 32.85 -28.35
C TYR A 190 -13.99 34.20 -28.97
N GLN A 191 -13.34 35.08 -28.20
CA GLN A 191 -12.82 36.34 -28.73
C GLN A 191 -11.72 36.13 -29.77
N GLU A 192 -10.78 35.21 -29.51
CA GLU A 192 -9.73 34.85 -30.46
C GLU A 192 -10.29 34.21 -31.75
N GLY A 193 -11.35 33.41 -31.65
CA GLY A 193 -12.02 32.78 -32.78
C GLY A 193 -12.78 33.77 -33.67
N ASN A 194 -13.54 34.69 -33.07
CA ASN A 194 -14.32 35.70 -33.80
C ASN A 194 -13.48 36.86 -34.36
N GLY A 195 -12.31 37.15 -33.77
CA GLY A 195 -11.42 38.22 -34.26
C GLY A 195 -10.76 37.93 -35.61
N ARG A 196 -10.54 36.65 -35.97
CA ARG A 196 -9.81 36.28 -37.20
C ARG A 196 -10.62 36.48 -38.49
N GLY A 197 -11.95 36.35 -38.43
CA GLY A 197 -12.84 36.58 -39.57
C GLY A 197 -12.96 38.07 -39.92
N ALA A 198 -13.26 38.90 -38.92
CA ALA A 198 -13.45 40.35 -39.10
C ALA A 198 -12.21 41.09 -39.60
N THR A 199 -11.00 40.66 -39.22
CA THR A 199 -9.75 41.26 -39.74
C THR A 199 -9.48 40.91 -41.20
N LYS A 200 -9.93 39.73 -41.67
CA LYS A 200 -9.67 39.27 -43.04
C LYS A 200 -10.61 39.97 -44.04
N GLU A 201 -11.88 40.11 -43.68
CA GLU A 201 -12.85 40.89 -44.48
C GLU A 201 -12.46 42.36 -44.56
N ASN A 202 -12.09 43.00 -43.44
CA ASN A 202 -11.62 44.39 -43.47
C ASN A 202 -10.34 44.57 -44.31
N ARG A 203 -9.41 43.60 -44.26
CA ARG A 203 -8.21 43.63 -45.11
C ARG A 203 -8.55 43.51 -46.59
N GLN A 204 -9.45 42.61 -46.97
CA GLN A 204 -9.89 42.44 -48.36
C GLN A 204 -10.63 43.69 -48.87
N ALA A 205 -11.48 44.31 -48.04
CA ALA A 205 -12.18 45.54 -48.39
C ALA A 205 -11.23 46.75 -48.51
N ALA A 206 -10.11 46.77 -47.78
CA ALA A 206 -9.08 47.80 -47.93
C ALA A 206 -8.27 47.62 -49.21
N VAL A 207 -7.91 46.38 -49.57
CA VAL A 207 -7.17 46.08 -50.80
C VAL A 207 -7.99 46.42 -52.05
N ARG A 208 -9.26 46.01 -52.12
CA ARG A 208 -10.13 46.35 -53.27
C ARG A 208 -10.25 47.85 -53.51
N ARG A 209 -10.41 48.64 -52.44
CA ARG A 209 -10.45 50.11 -52.55
C ARG A 209 -9.15 50.70 -53.12
N ALA A 210 -8.00 50.14 -52.76
CA ALA A 210 -6.72 50.59 -53.29
C ALA A 210 -6.53 50.20 -54.76
N GLU A 211 -6.96 49.00 -55.15
CA GLU A 211 -6.93 48.53 -56.55
C GLU A 211 -7.84 49.40 -57.43
N GLU A 212 -9.07 49.69 -57.01
CA GLU A 212 -10.00 50.57 -57.73
C GLU A 212 -9.44 52.00 -57.89
N GLU A 213 -8.70 52.51 -56.90
CA GLU A 213 -8.07 53.83 -57.00
C GLU A 213 -6.88 53.84 -57.97
N GLU A 214 -6.05 52.80 -57.98
CA GLU A 214 -4.96 52.68 -58.96
C GLU A 214 -5.48 52.45 -60.38
N GLU A 215 -6.56 51.70 -60.57
CA GLU A 215 -7.23 51.56 -61.88
C GLU A 215 -7.70 52.92 -62.40
N ARG A 216 -8.36 53.73 -61.55
CA ARG A 216 -8.74 55.11 -61.93
C ARG A 216 -7.53 55.97 -62.28
N ARG A 217 -6.44 55.88 -61.53
CA ARG A 217 -5.20 56.61 -61.84
C ARG A 217 -4.60 56.15 -63.15
N HIS A 218 -4.63 54.85 -63.43
CA HIS A 218 -4.14 54.28 -64.67
C HIS A 218 -4.98 54.73 -65.86
N GLU A 219 -6.31 54.71 -65.75
CA GLU A 219 -7.21 55.24 -66.78
C GLU A 219 -6.96 56.73 -67.06
N LEU A 220 -6.78 57.54 -66.01
CA LEU A 220 -6.42 58.96 -66.17
C LEU A 220 -5.06 59.13 -66.87
N ARG A 221 -4.06 58.29 -66.56
CA ARG A 221 -2.77 58.32 -67.29
C ARG A 221 -2.94 57.96 -68.76
N LEU A 222 -3.77 56.97 -69.09
CA LEU A 222 -4.05 56.59 -70.47
C LEU A 222 -4.80 57.71 -71.21
N GLN A 223 -5.79 58.35 -70.59
CA GLN A 223 -6.49 59.50 -71.17
C GLN A 223 -5.55 60.68 -71.42
N ASN A 224 -4.62 60.96 -70.50
CA ASN A 224 -3.62 62.01 -70.67
C ASN A 224 -2.53 61.67 -71.70
N LEU A 225 -2.30 60.39 -72.02
CA LEU A 225 -1.37 59.96 -73.08
C LEU A 225 -2.04 59.92 -74.47
N ALA A 226 -3.37 59.87 -74.51
CA ALA A 226 -4.17 59.86 -75.75
C ALA A 226 -4.66 61.26 -76.17
N ALA A 227 -4.35 62.30 -75.38
CA ALA A 227 -4.64 63.71 -75.64
C ALA A 227 -3.35 64.48 -75.99
#